data_AF-A0A849PRL1-F1
#
_entry.id   AF-A0A849PRL1-F1
#
_cell.length_a   1.000
_cell.length_b   1.000
_cell.length_c   1.000
_cell.angle_alpha   90.00
_cell.angle_beta   90.00
_cell.angle_gamma   90.00
#
_symmetry.space_group_name_H-M   'P 1'
#
loop_
_entity.id
_entity.type
_entity.pdbx_description
1 polymer ?
#
loop_
_entity_poly.entity_id
_entity_poly.type
_entity_poly.pdbx_seq_one_letter_code
_entity_poly.pdbx_strand_id
1 'polypeptide(L)'
;NFIQEGEPPMDNNGHGTQVAGVIAADGQVKGVAPKAKILAYKVSEDGDAVSSDLIIKAIEKAIEDKADIINISLGVNKTNTQIDGAVTQALEKEIFVVTAAGNDGPGLGTIGSPGKNFGAVTVGATYNNLTSSLVATLEVNEKPFTVIPMVGSTNLDEPIEASITVGGYGKENDLIGINVTDSILLVERGSDVEGELLYFSIKEANSANAGAKALVVYNNEPGIFLGELTHEFVEPGYQPRIPVVSIDREEGLEIKEMIKEDNFASLHLFFNPDFVAHFSSRGPVSPFYIKPDIVAPGAYINTTQNNGGYNFTSGTSYAAPHVSGAAALLIQKNPGIHHHEIKSLLLTTVEPVSDAYGLEFSLNDAGTGRLNIARAIDATLVIQPPHFVLNISSDAPKAAQVLELKSLNGSLENIEVSFEGPEFLQFSNVLEGNNLQIRINALEEKFGDHEGKIIVNQNEDRYVIPFLLHFTEGSISVSQENGKLNFEIFHPESWSFAKISVTNSKDGSTDITSATPGQIVSMNVYENGEYWVESKIRVGEESLDAFNIIEVDSVLAGSSKPFELFDLPEKQIGIIVVIVVIVGLVGLQISKKSKSIQI
;
A
#
# COMPACT_ATOMS: atom_id res chain seq x y z
N ASN A 1 -23.34 6.94 14.31
CA ASN A 1 -22.17 7.67 14.81
C ASN A 1 -21.66 6.91 16.02
N PHE A 2 -20.44 6.36 15.97
CA PHE A 2 -19.91 5.54 17.07
C PHE A 2 -19.20 6.36 18.15
N ILE A 3 -18.96 7.65 17.90
CA ILE A 3 -18.29 8.56 18.83
C ILE A 3 -19.34 9.24 19.72
N GLN A 4 -20.45 9.65 19.11
CA GLN A 4 -21.57 10.30 19.78
C GLN A 4 -22.86 9.58 19.38
N GLU A 5 -23.33 8.67 20.24
CA GLU A 5 -24.58 7.95 20.01
C GLU A 5 -25.77 8.93 19.93
N GLY A 6 -26.68 8.69 18.99
CA GLY A 6 -27.85 9.53 18.76
C GLY A 6 -27.65 10.72 17.81
N GLU A 7 -26.40 11.09 17.52
CA GLU A 7 -26.08 12.17 16.56
C GLU A 7 -25.86 11.64 15.14
N PRO A 8 -26.15 12.44 14.09
CA PRO A 8 -25.77 12.11 12.72
C PRO A 8 -24.25 11.90 12.59
N PRO A 9 -23.78 10.95 11.74
CA PRO A 9 -22.36 10.71 11.52
C PRO A 9 -21.73 11.77 10.59
N MET A 10 -21.92 13.06 10.89
CA MET A 10 -21.45 14.15 10.04
C MET A 10 -19.93 14.23 10.03
N ASP A 11 -19.34 14.33 8.85
CA ASP A 11 -17.90 14.49 8.67
C ASP A 11 -17.51 15.96 8.85
N ASN A 12 -16.81 16.27 9.94
CA ASN A 12 -16.37 17.62 10.23
C ASN A 12 -14.91 17.86 9.84
N ASN A 13 -14.15 16.80 9.53
CA ASN A 13 -12.75 16.87 9.13
C ASN A 13 -12.62 16.96 7.59
N GLY A 14 -13.35 16.09 6.87
CA GLY A 14 -13.34 16.00 5.42
C GLY A 14 -12.70 14.71 4.89
N HIS A 15 -11.83 14.04 5.65
CA HIS A 15 -11.16 12.82 5.20
C HIS A 15 -12.14 11.73 4.77
N GLY A 16 -13.22 11.49 5.54
CA GLY A 16 -14.23 10.49 5.21
C GLY A 16 -14.97 10.84 3.90
N THR A 17 -15.28 12.11 3.71
CA THR A 17 -15.88 12.66 2.48
C THR A 17 -14.94 12.50 1.28
N GLN A 18 -13.65 12.79 1.45
CA GLN A 18 -12.63 12.62 0.41
C GLN A 18 -12.49 11.16 -0.03
N VAL A 19 -12.42 10.22 0.93
CA VAL A 19 -12.36 8.77 0.66
C VAL A 19 -13.62 8.29 -0.05
N ALA A 20 -14.81 8.67 0.43
CA ALA A 20 -16.07 8.32 -0.21
C ALA A 20 -16.19 8.88 -1.63
N GLY A 21 -15.64 10.07 -1.88
CA GLY A 21 -15.59 10.69 -3.20
C GLY A 21 -14.83 9.87 -4.23
N VAL A 22 -13.67 9.32 -3.86
CA VAL A 22 -12.88 8.44 -4.74
C VAL A 22 -13.66 7.18 -5.12
N ILE A 23 -14.48 6.65 -4.20
CA ILE A 23 -15.33 5.48 -4.48
C ILE A 23 -16.49 5.86 -5.40
N ALA A 24 -17.30 6.86 -5.02
CA ALA A 24 -18.65 7.01 -5.55
C ALA A 24 -19.11 8.46 -5.83
N ALA A 25 -18.20 9.44 -5.95
CA ALA A 25 -18.61 10.78 -6.40
C ALA A 25 -19.33 10.71 -7.76
N ASP A 26 -20.43 11.45 -7.90
CA ASP A 26 -21.22 11.57 -9.14
C ASP A 26 -21.49 13.04 -9.47
N GLY A 27 -20.48 13.89 -9.24
CA GLY A 27 -20.52 15.34 -9.41
C GLY A 27 -19.61 15.82 -10.53
N GLN A 28 -18.91 16.94 -10.31
CA GLN A 28 -17.89 17.42 -11.26
C GLN A 28 -16.71 16.44 -11.35
N VAL A 29 -16.30 15.89 -10.21
CA VAL A 29 -15.42 14.72 -10.16
C VAL A 29 -16.26 13.45 -10.07
N LYS A 30 -15.75 12.36 -10.67
CA LYS A 30 -16.39 11.06 -10.61
C LYS A 30 -15.51 10.08 -9.87
N GLY A 31 -16.09 9.38 -8.90
CA GLY A 31 -15.47 8.23 -8.28
C GLY A 31 -15.40 7.05 -9.25
N VAL A 32 -14.72 5.99 -8.84
CA VAL A 32 -14.56 4.78 -9.65
C VAL A 32 -15.91 4.08 -9.91
N ALA A 33 -16.80 4.07 -8.93
CA ALA A 33 -18.15 3.51 -8.99
C ALA A 33 -19.23 4.54 -8.57
N PRO A 34 -19.55 5.55 -9.41
CA PRO A 34 -20.42 6.69 -9.04
C PRO A 34 -21.82 6.33 -8.55
N LYS A 35 -22.33 5.14 -8.89
CA LYS A 35 -23.67 4.67 -8.52
C LYS A 35 -23.69 3.72 -7.32
N ALA A 36 -22.53 3.45 -6.72
CA ALA A 36 -22.47 2.68 -5.48
C ALA A 36 -23.13 3.43 -4.33
N LYS A 37 -23.77 2.72 -3.41
CA LYS A 37 -24.32 3.30 -2.18
C LYS A 37 -23.25 3.30 -1.11
N ILE A 38 -23.13 4.41 -0.37
CA ILE A 38 -22.17 4.56 0.72
C ILE A 38 -22.87 4.36 2.06
N LEU A 39 -22.36 3.44 2.88
CA LEU A 39 -22.68 3.30 4.29
C LEU A 39 -21.55 3.96 5.10
N ALA A 40 -21.85 5.06 5.78
CA ALA A 40 -20.84 5.85 6.50
C ALA A 40 -20.84 5.54 8.00
N TYR A 41 -19.75 4.92 8.48
CA TYR A 41 -19.53 4.61 9.89
C TYR A 41 -18.46 5.53 10.48
N LYS A 42 -18.89 6.61 11.13
CA LYS A 42 -17.97 7.57 11.77
C LYS A 42 -17.37 6.98 13.05
N VAL A 43 -16.05 6.78 13.03
CA VAL A 43 -15.24 6.26 14.16
C VAL A 43 -14.14 7.21 14.65
N SER A 44 -13.80 8.26 13.86
CA SER A 44 -12.86 9.32 14.24
C SER A 44 -13.56 10.70 14.30
N GLU A 45 -13.21 11.53 15.28
CA GLU A 45 -13.81 12.85 15.47
C GLU A 45 -13.13 13.90 14.59
N ASP A 46 -11.81 13.85 14.59
CA ASP A 46 -10.87 14.81 13.99
C ASP A 46 -10.09 14.22 12.81
N GLY A 47 -10.27 12.94 12.49
CA GLY A 47 -9.51 12.25 11.43
C GLY A 47 -8.19 11.63 11.91
N ASP A 48 -7.87 11.77 13.20
CA ASP A 48 -6.66 11.24 13.81
C ASP A 48 -6.93 9.87 14.49
N ALA A 49 -6.13 9.54 15.52
CA ALA A 49 -6.07 8.25 16.17
C ALA A 49 -7.45 7.72 16.61
N VAL A 50 -7.77 6.51 16.14
CA VAL A 50 -9.04 5.84 16.42
C VAL A 50 -8.84 4.71 17.41
N SER A 51 -9.74 4.60 18.40
CA SER A 51 -9.76 3.43 19.29
C SER A 51 -10.05 2.16 18.50
N SER A 52 -9.25 1.11 18.72
CA SER A 52 -9.46 -0.20 18.10
C SER A 52 -10.86 -0.75 18.32
N ASP A 53 -11.46 -0.51 19.48
CA ASP A 53 -12.83 -0.92 19.80
C ASP A 53 -13.88 -0.29 18.87
N LEU A 54 -13.69 0.97 18.46
CA LEU A 54 -14.61 1.64 17.54
C LEU A 54 -14.48 1.10 16.12
N ILE A 55 -13.26 0.75 15.70
CA ILE A 55 -13.00 0.11 14.41
C ILE A 55 -13.72 -1.24 14.36
N ILE A 56 -13.55 -2.07 15.39
CA ILE A 56 -14.18 -3.39 15.50
C ILE A 56 -15.71 -3.27 15.44
N LYS A 57 -16.30 -2.38 16.25
CA LYS A 57 -17.76 -2.14 16.25
C LYS A 57 -18.29 -1.66 14.89
N ALA A 58 -17.52 -0.85 14.16
CA ALA A 58 -17.92 -0.41 12.83
C ALA A 58 -17.86 -1.55 11.79
N ILE A 59 -16.86 -2.44 11.88
CA ILE A 59 -16.79 -3.65 11.04
C ILE A 59 -17.97 -4.58 11.35
N GLU A 60 -18.22 -4.88 12.63
CA GLU A 60 -19.38 -5.67 13.06
C GLU A 60 -20.68 -5.09 12.54
N LYS A 61 -20.83 -3.75 12.61
CA LYS A 61 -22.01 -3.09 12.09
C LYS A 61 -22.15 -3.17 10.57
N ALA A 62 -21.05 -3.05 9.84
CA ALA A 62 -21.05 -3.24 8.39
C ALA A 62 -21.44 -4.67 8.00
N ILE A 63 -21.05 -5.68 8.80
CA ILE A 63 -21.50 -7.08 8.64
C ILE A 63 -23.00 -7.19 8.88
N GLU A 64 -23.52 -6.61 9.97
CA GLU A 64 -24.96 -6.62 10.27
C GLU A 64 -25.79 -5.97 9.16
N ASP A 65 -25.30 -4.84 8.63
CA ASP A 65 -25.95 -4.07 7.58
C ASP A 65 -25.74 -4.70 6.18
N LYS A 66 -24.99 -5.81 6.10
CA LYS A 66 -24.71 -6.60 4.90
C LYS A 66 -24.08 -5.76 3.78
N ALA A 67 -23.05 -4.99 4.13
CA ALA A 67 -22.23 -4.31 3.15
C ALA A 67 -21.57 -5.32 2.20
N ASP A 68 -21.49 -5.00 0.90
CA ASP A 68 -20.77 -5.84 -0.07
C ASP A 68 -19.24 -5.66 0.06
N ILE A 69 -18.82 -4.43 0.38
CA ILE A 69 -17.41 -4.01 0.46
C ILE A 69 -17.22 -3.16 1.72
N ILE A 70 -16.13 -3.39 2.45
CA ILE A 70 -15.67 -2.53 3.56
C ILE A 70 -14.33 -1.91 3.17
N ASN A 71 -14.29 -0.58 3.07
CA ASN A 71 -13.06 0.19 2.88
C ASN A 71 -12.57 0.73 4.23
N ILE A 72 -11.39 0.31 4.68
CA ILE A 72 -10.77 0.74 5.93
C ILE A 72 -9.52 1.56 5.64
N SER A 73 -9.68 2.88 5.56
CA SER A 73 -8.59 3.85 5.37
C SER A 73 -8.10 4.42 6.71
N LEU A 74 -7.87 3.53 7.68
CA LEU A 74 -7.38 3.83 9.03
C LEU A 74 -6.78 2.56 9.64
N GLY A 75 -5.92 2.70 10.65
CA GLY A 75 -5.29 1.55 11.28
C GLY A 75 -4.36 1.93 12.42
N VAL A 76 -3.63 0.94 12.90
CA VAL A 76 -2.54 1.08 13.85
C VAL A 76 -1.26 0.59 13.20
N ASN A 77 -0.14 1.29 13.43
CA ASN A 77 1.18 0.94 12.90
C ASN A 77 1.83 -0.27 13.60
N LYS A 78 1.02 -1.16 14.17
CA LYS A 78 1.44 -2.35 14.90
C LYS A 78 0.45 -3.49 14.67
N THR A 79 0.81 -4.68 15.12
CA THR A 79 -0.13 -5.81 15.13
C THR A 79 -1.28 -5.58 16.11
N ASN A 80 -2.50 -5.84 15.67
CA ASN A 80 -3.69 -5.90 16.50
C ASN A 80 -4.60 -7.07 16.05
N THR A 81 -4.52 -8.18 16.78
CA THR A 81 -5.25 -9.42 16.48
C THR A 81 -6.76 -9.28 16.57
N GLN A 82 -7.28 -8.36 17.38
CA GLN A 82 -8.73 -8.15 17.51
C GLN A 82 -9.31 -7.45 16.28
N ILE A 83 -8.60 -6.44 15.76
CA ILE A 83 -8.99 -5.79 14.50
C ILE A 83 -8.90 -6.80 13.35
N ASP A 84 -7.80 -7.55 13.27
CA ASP A 84 -7.60 -8.54 12.20
C ASP A 84 -8.66 -9.64 12.27
N GLY A 85 -9.04 -10.09 13.47
CA GLY A 85 -10.13 -11.05 13.68
C GLY A 85 -11.49 -10.55 13.20
N ALA A 86 -11.82 -9.28 13.44
CA ALA A 86 -13.06 -8.67 12.93
C ALA A 86 -13.07 -8.59 11.39
N VAL A 87 -11.91 -8.31 10.78
CA VAL A 87 -11.74 -8.34 9.32
C VAL A 87 -11.92 -9.75 8.77
N THR A 88 -11.30 -10.76 9.41
CA THR A 88 -11.49 -12.18 9.06
C THR A 88 -12.96 -12.57 9.12
N GLN A 89 -13.68 -12.15 10.17
CA GLN A 89 -15.13 -12.40 10.29
C GLN A 89 -15.93 -11.78 9.14
N ALA A 90 -15.57 -10.58 8.66
CA ALA A 90 -16.23 -9.97 7.51
C ALA A 90 -16.00 -10.78 6.22
N LEU A 91 -14.76 -11.23 6.00
CA LEU A 91 -14.40 -12.07 4.84
C LEU A 91 -15.16 -13.41 4.85
N GLU A 92 -15.28 -14.05 6.02
CA GLU A 92 -16.09 -15.28 6.21
C GLU A 92 -17.60 -15.07 5.93
N LYS A 93 -18.06 -13.82 5.87
CA LYS A 93 -19.43 -13.44 5.47
C LYS A 93 -19.52 -13.01 4.01
N GLU A 94 -18.50 -13.31 3.20
CA GLU A 94 -18.37 -12.95 1.77
C GLU A 94 -18.34 -11.43 1.54
N ILE A 95 -17.89 -10.66 2.54
CA ILE A 95 -17.69 -9.22 2.40
C ILE A 95 -16.26 -8.96 1.97
N PHE A 96 -16.09 -8.23 0.86
CA PHE A 96 -14.76 -7.87 0.38
C PHE A 96 -14.17 -6.74 1.22
N VAL A 97 -12.98 -6.94 1.80
CA VAL A 97 -12.35 -5.94 2.68
C VAL A 97 -11.10 -5.36 2.02
N VAL A 98 -11.06 -4.04 1.93
CA VAL A 98 -9.93 -3.26 1.41
C VAL A 98 -9.36 -2.40 2.52
N THR A 99 -8.04 -2.41 2.68
CA THR A 99 -7.34 -1.68 3.73
C THR A 99 -6.21 -0.84 3.15
N ALA A 100 -6.00 0.37 3.66
CA ALA A 100 -4.81 1.15 3.33
C ALA A 100 -3.54 0.52 3.94
N ALA A 101 -2.41 0.55 3.23
CA ALA A 101 -1.15 0.00 3.73
C ALA A 101 -0.56 0.80 4.90
N GLY A 102 -0.79 2.11 4.95
CA GLY A 102 -0.17 3.05 5.89
C GLY A 102 0.74 4.07 5.19
N ASN A 103 1.16 5.09 5.92
CA ASN A 103 1.96 6.21 5.39
C ASN A 103 3.32 6.34 6.10
N ASP A 104 3.85 5.24 6.65
CA ASP A 104 5.09 5.18 7.44
C ASP A 104 6.30 4.70 6.61
N GLY A 105 6.18 4.68 5.28
CA GLY A 105 7.28 4.39 4.36
C GLY A 105 8.39 5.45 4.39
N PRO A 106 9.55 5.20 3.76
CA PRO A 106 9.88 4.09 2.86
C PRO A 106 10.58 2.92 3.58
N GLY A 107 10.57 2.86 4.91
CA GLY A 107 11.14 1.72 5.64
C GLY A 107 10.36 0.43 5.36
N LEU A 108 11.08 -0.70 5.27
CA LEU A 108 10.46 -2.03 5.24
C LEU A 108 9.78 -2.33 6.59
N GLY A 109 8.76 -3.20 6.57
CA GLY A 109 8.07 -3.68 7.77
C GLY A 109 7.21 -2.61 8.45
N THR A 110 6.64 -1.69 7.67
CA THR A 110 5.89 -0.51 8.16
C THR A 110 4.37 -0.65 8.02
N ILE A 111 3.89 -1.76 7.47
CA ILE A 111 2.45 -2.07 7.40
C ILE A 111 1.96 -2.66 8.74
N GLY A 112 0.92 -2.06 9.31
CA GLY A 112 0.27 -2.52 10.55
C GLY A 112 -1.14 -3.08 10.34
N SER A 113 -1.93 -3.25 11.42
CA SER A 113 -3.33 -3.72 11.32
C SER A 113 -4.31 -2.58 10.99
N PRO A 114 -5.33 -2.80 10.13
CA PRO A 114 -5.72 -4.08 9.53
C PRO A 114 -4.96 -4.46 8.25
N GLY A 115 -4.04 -3.62 7.76
CA GLY A 115 -3.27 -3.86 6.53
C GLY A 115 -2.45 -5.16 6.52
N LYS A 116 -2.14 -5.73 7.68
CA LYS A 116 -1.50 -7.05 7.77
C LYS A 116 -2.45 -8.24 7.61
N ASN A 117 -3.77 -8.06 7.69
CA ASN A 117 -4.70 -9.19 7.59
C ASN A 117 -4.50 -9.93 6.26
N PHE A 118 -4.31 -11.25 6.33
CA PHE A 118 -3.98 -12.10 5.18
C PHE A 118 -5.06 -12.05 4.08
N GLY A 119 -6.32 -12.16 4.48
CA GLY A 119 -7.44 -12.25 3.54
C GLY A 119 -7.85 -10.91 2.92
N ALA A 120 -7.65 -9.79 3.63
CA ALA A 120 -7.93 -8.44 3.10
C ALA A 120 -7.04 -8.09 1.91
N VAL A 121 -7.45 -7.11 1.11
CA VAL A 121 -6.62 -6.49 0.07
C VAL A 121 -6.01 -5.20 0.61
N THR A 122 -4.70 -5.21 0.79
CA THR A 122 -3.93 -4.09 1.32
C THR A 122 -3.35 -3.26 0.19
N VAL A 123 -3.64 -1.97 0.21
CA VAL A 123 -3.38 -1.07 -0.93
C VAL A 123 -2.30 -0.04 -0.57
N GLY A 124 -1.15 -0.13 -1.24
CA GLY A 124 -0.13 0.91 -1.22
C GLY A 124 -0.45 2.04 -2.20
N ALA A 125 0.27 3.14 -2.09
CA ALA A 125 0.04 4.34 -2.88
C ALA A 125 1.11 4.51 -3.96
N THR A 126 0.68 4.82 -5.17
CA THR A 126 1.53 5.38 -6.22
C THR A 126 1.20 6.86 -6.44
N TYR A 127 2.07 7.53 -7.17
CA TYR A 127 1.69 8.74 -7.90
C TYR A 127 0.66 8.40 -9.00
N ASN A 128 0.28 9.39 -9.79
CA ASN A 128 -0.51 9.17 -11.00
C ASN A 128 0.16 9.89 -12.16
N ASN A 129 0.01 9.38 -13.38
CA ASN A 129 0.46 10.06 -14.59
C ASN A 129 -0.57 11.09 -15.10
N LEU A 130 -1.48 11.57 -14.24
CA LEU A 130 -2.50 12.54 -14.59
C LEU A 130 -1.96 13.97 -14.38
N THR A 131 -2.66 14.94 -14.98
CA THR A 131 -2.35 16.38 -14.88
C THR A 131 -2.19 16.91 -13.47
N SER A 132 -2.78 16.24 -12.47
CA SER A 132 -2.64 16.53 -11.04
C SER A 132 -1.26 16.23 -10.44
N SER A 133 -0.43 15.45 -11.14
CA SER A 133 0.95 15.15 -10.73
C SER A 133 1.98 15.86 -11.60
N LEU A 134 1.59 16.93 -12.31
CA LEU A 134 2.54 17.73 -13.06
C LEU A 134 3.56 18.33 -12.07
N VAL A 135 4.85 18.11 -12.33
CA VAL A 135 5.97 18.69 -11.61
C VAL A 135 6.68 19.64 -12.57
N ALA A 136 7.24 20.72 -12.03
CA ALA A 136 8.11 21.60 -12.79
C ALA A 136 9.51 21.64 -12.18
N THR A 137 10.50 21.82 -13.05
CA THR A 137 11.85 22.24 -12.67
C THR A 137 12.17 23.52 -13.42
N LEU A 138 12.74 24.50 -12.73
CA LEU A 138 13.25 25.73 -13.32
C LEU A 138 14.70 25.91 -12.89
N GLU A 139 15.57 26.06 -13.87
CA GLU A 139 16.95 26.50 -13.66
C GLU A 139 17.18 27.82 -14.40
N VAL A 140 17.82 28.79 -13.74
CA VAL A 140 18.27 30.05 -14.37
C VAL A 140 19.77 30.14 -14.15
N ASN A 141 20.54 30.16 -15.24
CA ASN A 141 22.01 30.09 -15.24
C ASN A 141 22.56 28.98 -14.31
N GLU A 142 22.07 27.74 -14.48
CA GLU A 142 22.49 26.56 -13.69
C GLU A 142 22.11 26.61 -12.20
N LYS A 143 21.38 27.65 -11.75
CA LYS A 143 20.84 27.72 -10.39
C LYS A 143 19.38 27.22 -10.39
N PRO A 144 19.04 26.19 -9.59
CA PRO A 144 17.68 25.69 -9.49
C PRO A 144 16.79 26.59 -8.63
N PHE A 145 15.50 26.63 -8.96
CA PHE A 145 14.44 27.38 -8.28
C PHE A 145 13.21 26.51 -8.01
N THR A 146 12.49 26.81 -6.92
CA THR A 146 11.32 26.04 -6.51
C THR A 146 10.08 26.53 -7.26
N VAL A 147 9.61 25.74 -8.22
CA VAL A 147 8.45 26.10 -9.04
C VAL A 147 7.31 25.09 -8.89
N ILE A 148 6.08 25.59 -9.00
CA ILE A 148 4.87 24.77 -8.98
C ILE A 148 4.10 24.99 -10.28
N PRO A 149 3.75 23.95 -11.05
CA PRO A 149 2.86 24.12 -12.21
C PRO A 149 1.51 24.67 -11.80
N MET A 150 1.02 25.66 -12.54
CA MET A 150 -0.36 26.14 -12.36
C MET A 150 -1.36 25.12 -12.90
N VAL A 151 -2.53 25.03 -12.26
CA VAL A 151 -3.64 24.18 -12.72
C VAL A 151 -4.07 24.64 -14.11
N GLY A 152 -4.07 23.71 -15.07
CA GLY A 152 -4.33 23.97 -16.49
C GLY A 152 -3.07 24.10 -17.35
N SER A 153 -1.88 24.14 -16.75
CA SER A 153 -0.62 24.00 -17.48
C SER A 153 -0.48 22.57 -18.02
N THR A 154 0.26 22.42 -19.12
CA THR A 154 0.53 21.13 -19.76
C THR A 154 1.97 20.69 -19.55
N ASN A 155 2.22 19.38 -19.65
CA ASN A 155 3.59 18.87 -19.73
C ASN A 155 4.27 19.31 -21.03
N LEU A 156 5.59 19.18 -21.03
CA LEU A 156 6.46 19.40 -22.16
C LEU A 156 7.08 18.07 -22.56
N ASP A 157 7.26 17.86 -23.87
CA ASP A 157 7.98 16.68 -24.38
C ASP A 157 9.49 16.83 -24.14
N GLU A 158 10.01 18.06 -24.19
CA GLU A 158 11.40 18.42 -23.95
C GLU A 158 11.47 19.72 -23.13
N PRO A 159 12.53 19.94 -22.33
CA PRO A 159 12.73 21.21 -21.62
C PRO A 159 12.72 22.41 -22.57
N ILE A 160 12.07 23.50 -22.15
CA ILE A 160 12.18 24.81 -22.81
C ILE A 160 13.49 25.45 -22.37
N GLU A 161 14.42 25.51 -23.31
CA GLU A 161 15.70 26.19 -23.19
C GLU A 161 15.65 27.54 -23.93
N ALA A 162 15.62 28.63 -23.17
CA ALA A 162 15.40 29.97 -23.71
C ALA A 162 15.94 31.08 -22.81
N SER A 163 16.08 32.29 -23.35
CA SER A 163 16.36 33.46 -22.51
C SER A 163 15.18 33.75 -21.58
N ILE A 164 15.44 34.34 -20.42
CA ILE A 164 14.39 34.74 -19.48
C ILE A 164 14.31 36.27 -19.37
N THR A 165 13.10 36.83 -19.51
CA THR A 165 12.86 38.28 -19.61
C THR A 165 11.79 38.74 -18.62
N VAL A 166 11.91 39.94 -18.07
CA VAL A 166 10.91 40.52 -17.16
C VAL A 166 9.77 41.16 -17.95
N GLY A 167 8.53 40.76 -17.65
CA GLY A 167 7.30 41.22 -18.33
C GLY A 167 6.36 42.04 -17.44
N GLY A 168 6.85 42.66 -16.37
CA GLY A 168 6.02 43.47 -15.46
C GLY A 168 4.93 42.64 -14.78
N TYR A 169 3.67 43.05 -14.94
CA TYR A 169 2.50 42.30 -14.46
C TYR A 169 1.88 41.42 -15.55
N GLY A 170 2.49 41.29 -16.74
CA GLY A 170 1.94 40.50 -17.85
C GLY A 170 0.71 41.15 -18.50
N LYS A 171 0.56 42.47 -18.39
CA LYS A 171 -0.44 43.23 -19.17
C LYS A 171 0.06 43.44 -20.59
N GLU A 172 -0.84 43.60 -21.55
CA GLU A 172 -0.45 43.93 -22.94
C GLU A 172 0.52 45.11 -23.00
N ASN A 173 0.25 46.18 -22.23
CA ASN A 173 1.10 47.37 -22.17
C ASN A 173 2.50 47.11 -21.59
N ASP A 174 2.65 46.15 -20.68
CA ASP A 174 3.95 45.78 -20.10
C ASP A 174 4.85 45.11 -21.15
N LEU A 175 4.22 44.47 -22.16
CA LEU A 175 4.92 43.72 -23.20
C LEU A 175 5.22 44.59 -24.44
N ILE A 176 4.70 45.82 -24.51
CA ILE A 176 4.99 46.74 -25.61
C ILE A 176 6.45 47.19 -25.54
N GLY A 177 7.21 46.91 -26.60
CA GLY A 177 8.59 47.38 -26.75
C GLY A 177 9.65 46.46 -26.12
N ILE A 178 9.25 45.32 -25.54
CA ILE A 178 10.18 44.24 -25.16
C ILE A 178 10.03 43.08 -26.15
N ASN A 179 11.15 42.46 -26.54
CA ASN A 179 11.11 41.27 -27.39
C ASN A 179 11.05 40.02 -26.51
N VAL A 180 9.86 39.42 -26.43
CA VAL A 180 9.61 38.19 -25.65
C VAL A 180 9.43 36.98 -26.57
N THR A 181 9.70 37.13 -27.86
CA THR A 181 9.63 36.03 -28.82
C THR A 181 10.64 34.96 -28.45
N ASP A 182 10.17 33.71 -28.34
CA ASP A 182 10.97 32.55 -27.99
C ASP A 182 11.62 32.59 -26.59
N SER A 183 11.17 33.48 -25.69
CA SER A 183 11.69 33.62 -24.32
C SER A 183 10.76 33.05 -23.25
N ILE A 184 11.31 32.80 -22.05
CA ILE A 184 10.55 32.57 -20.82
C ILE A 184 10.25 33.94 -20.20
N LEU A 185 8.99 34.21 -19.91
CA LEU A 185 8.59 35.49 -19.33
C LEU A 185 8.43 35.38 -17.81
N LEU A 186 9.08 36.25 -17.06
CA LEU A 186 8.91 36.41 -15.62
C LEU A 186 7.96 37.59 -15.34
N VAL A 187 6.84 37.34 -14.68
CA VAL A 187 5.86 38.37 -14.32
C VAL A 187 5.48 38.32 -12.84
N GLU A 188 5.02 39.45 -12.31
CA GLU A 188 4.53 39.56 -10.94
C GLU A 188 3.04 39.23 -10.85
N ARG A 189 2.63 38.53 -9.79
CA ARG A 189 1.23 38.35 -9.43
C ARG A 189 0.57 39.69 -9.08
N GLY A 190 -0.70 39.86 -9.45
CA GLY A 190 -1.47 41.07 -9.18
C GLY A 190 -1.38 42.11 -10.30
N SER A 191 -1.58 43.38 -9.96
CA SER A 191 -1.63 44.52 -10.87
C SER A 191 -1.06 45.78 -10.19
N ASP A 192 -0.55 46.73 -10.98
CA ASP A 192 -0.18 48.08 -10.55
C ASP A 192 -1.37 49.06 -10.45
N VAL A 193 -2.57 48.65 -10.87
CA VAL A 193 -3.79 49.47 -10.78
C VAL A 193 -4.61 49.03 -9.56
N GLU A 194 -4.84 49.98 -8.64
CA GLU A 194 -5.59 49.72 -7.41
C GLU A 194 -7.01 49.18 -7.71
N GLY A 195 -7.33 48.02 -7.16
CA GLY A 195 -8.64 47.36 -7.32
C GLY A 195 -8.82 46.57 -8.62
N GLU A 196 -7.83 46.54 -9.51
CA GLU A 196 -7.90 45.72 -10.72
C GLU A 196 -7.62 44.23 -10.42
N LEU A 197 -8.52 43.37 -10.86
CA LEU A 197 -8.34 41.92 -10.82
C LEU A 197 -7.78 41.43 -12.16
N LEU A 198 -6.49 41.13 -12.20
CA LEU A 198 -5.81 40.58 -13.37
C LEU A 198 -5.59 39.07 -13.21
N TYR A 199 -6.41 38.28 -13.90
CA TYR A 199 -6.37 36.81 -13.85
C TYR A 199 -5.10 36.22 -14.48
N PHE A 200 -4.68 35.05 -14.00
CA PHE A 200 -3.54 34.32 -14.57
C PHE A 200 -3.78 33.91 -16.03
N SER A 201 -5.03 33.56 -16.39
CA SER A 201 -5.46 33.30 -17.77
C SER A 201 -5.17 34.47 -18.71
N ILE A 202 -5.39 35.71 -18.26
CA ILE A 202 -5.11 36.92 -19.04
C ILE A 202 -3.59 37.12 -19.19
N LYS A 203 -2.83 36.94 -18.11
CA LYS A 203 -1.36 37.03 -18.14
C LYS A 203 -0.77 36.01 -19.12
N GLU A 204 -1.24 34.77 -19.06
CA GLU A 204 -0.84 33.71 -19.98
C GLU A 204 -1.21 34.04 -21.43
N ALA A 205 -2.45 34.49 -21.68
CA ALA A 205 -2.91 34.84 -23.01
C ALA A 205 -2.08 35.98 -23.63
N ASN A 206 -1.80 37.03 -22.86
CA ASN A 206 -0.98 38.16 -23.30
C ASN A 206 0.45 37.72 -23.62
N SER A 207 1.04 36.91 -22.75
CA SER A 207 2.40 36.38 -22.90
C SER A 207 2.52 35.49 -24.14
N ALA A 208 1.57 34.58 -24.33
CA ALA A 208 1.50 33.73 -25.51
C ALA A 208 1.26 34.53 -26.79
N ASN A 209 0.41 35.57 -26.76
CA ASN A 209 0.19 36.47 -27.91
C ASN A 209 1.44 37.27 -28.28
N ALA A 210 2.26 37.62 -27.28
CA ALA A 210 3.53 38.31 -27.50
C ALA A 210 4.67 37.38 -27.96
N GLY A 211 4.44 36.05 -28.00
CA GLY A 211 5.38 35.07 -28.53
C GLY A 211 6.28 34.42 -27.47
N ALA A 212 5.99 34.58 -26.18
CA ALA A 212 6.69 33.86 -25.12
C ALA A 212 6.49 32.34 -25.27
N LYS A 213 7.48 31.54 -24.85
CA LYS A 213 7.40 30.07 -24.81
C LYS A 213 6.88 29.54 -23.49
N ALA A 214 7.03 30.30 -22.41
CA ALA A 214 6.59 29.92 -21.07
C ALA A 214 6.39 31.15 -20.19
N LEU A 215 5.62 30.98 -19.12
CA LEU A 215 5.34 32.04 -18.14
C LEU A 215 5.70 31.58 -16.71
N VAL A 216 6.51 32.37 -16.03
CA VAL A 216 6.82 32.23 -14.61
C VAL A 216 6.16 33.38 -13.86
N VAL A 217 5.26 33.09 -12.92
CA VAL A 217 4.56 34.08 -12.13
C VAL A 217 5.08 34.06 -10.69
N TYR A 218 5.78 35.11 -10.26
CA TYR A 218 6.22 35.22 -8.88
C TYR A 218 5.19 35.92 -8.00
N ASN A 219 5.09 35.49 -6.75
CA ASN A 219 4.11 36.02 -5.82
C ASN A 219 4.41 37.50 -5.46
N ASN A 220 3.38 38.30 -5.21
CA ASN A 220 3.51 39.66 -4.69
C ASN A 220 3.54 39.68 -3.15
N GLU A 221 3.27 38.56 -2.50
CA GLU A 221 3.35 38.34 -1.05
C GLU A 221 4.34 37.21 -0.73
N PRO A 222 4.91 37.14 0.49
CA PRO A 222 5.78 36.04 0.89
C PRO A 222 5.07 34.67 0.80
N GLY A 223 5.81 33.64 0.40
CA GLY A 223 5.34 32.26 0.31
C GLY A 223 4.92 31.82 -1.10
N ILE A 224 4.85 30.50 -1.28
CA ILE A 224 4.36 29.86 -2.49
C ILE A 224 2.84 30.02 -2.62
N PHE A 225 2.34 30.01 -3.85
CA PHE A 225 0.90 30.01 -4.13
C PHE A 225 0.58 29.01 -5.24
N LEU A 226 -0.66 28.53 -5.26
CA LEU A 226 -1.19 27.72 -6.35
C LEU A 226 -2.06 28.60 -7.23
N GLY A 227 -1.77 28.63 -8.53
CA GLY A 227 -2.54 29.38 -9.52
C GLY A 227 -3.40 28.47 -10.39
N GLU A 228 -4.57 28.95 -10.81
CA GLU A 228 -5.45 28.27 -11.76
C GLU A 228 -5.60 29.11 -13.03
N LEU A 229 -5.36 28.50 -14.19
CA LEU A 229 -5.56 29.14 -15.50
C LEU A 229 -7.01 28.98 -15.98
N THR A 230 -7.70 27.93 -15.57
CA THR A 230 -9.08 27.66 -15.98
C THR A 230 -10.03 27.90 -14.80
N HIS A 231 -10.91 28.89 -14.93
CA HIS A 231 -11.88 29.28 -13.90
C HIS A 231 -13.16 29.83 -14.53
N GLU A 232 -14.21 30.09 -13.74
CA GLU A 232 -15.53 30.51 -14.26
C GLU A 232 -15.57 31.87 -14.98
N PHE A 233 -14.50 32.68 -14.84
CA PHE A 233 -14.38 34.02 -15.41
C PHE A 233 -13.46 34.11 -16.63
N VAL A 234 -13.03 32.97 -17.19
CA VAL A 234 -12.18 32.97 -18.41
C VAL A 234 -12.99 33.39 -19.64
N GLU A 235 -12.31 33.99 -20.64
CA GLU A 235 -12.94 34.34 -21.90
C GLU A 235 -13.43 33.09 -22.67
N PRO A 236 -14.56 33.16 -23.40
CA PRO A 236 -15.04 32.06 -24.22
C PRO A 236 -13.98 31.59 -25.22
N GLY A 237 -13.65 30.29 -25.18
CA GLY A 237 -12.66 29.69 -26.08
C GLY A 237 -11.21 29.83 -25.61
N TYR A 238 -10.96 30.42 -24.43
CA TYR A 238 -9.64 30.39 -23.81
C TYR A 238 -9.18 28.95 -23.57
N GLN A 239 -7.95 28.66 -23.99
CA GLN A 239 -7.18 27.47 -23.66
C GLN A 239 -5.74 27.91 -23.43
N PRO A 240 -5.07 27.48 -22.34
CA PRO A 240 -3.65 27.70 -22.15
C PRO A 240 -2.84 27.23 -23.37
N ARG A 241 -1.91 28.05 -23.84
CA ARG A 241 -1.05 27.80 -25.01
C ARG A 241 0.41 27.63 -24.64
N ILE A 242 0.82 28.17 -23.50
CA ILE A 242 2.19 28.04 -22.98
C ILE A 242 2.16 27.48 -21.54
N PRO A 243 3.18 26.72 -21.12
CA PRO A 243 3.30 26.27 -19.75
C PRO A 243 3.43 27.45 -18.79
N VAL A 244 2.76 27.34 -17.64
CA VAL A 244 2.78 28.36 -16.59
C VAL A 244 3.14 27.74 -15.25
N VAL A 245 4.12 28.34 -14.58
CA VAL A 245 4.54 27.96 -13.24
C VAL A 245 4.48 29.16 -12.29
N SER A 246 4.22 28.88 -11.01
CA SER A 246 4.30 29.83 -9.91
C SER A 246 5.56 29.63 -9.08
N ILE A 247 6.09 30.74 -8.59
CA ILE A 247 7.26 30.78 -7.70
C ILE A 247 6.98 31.74 -6.53
N ASP A 248 7.71 31.58 -5.42
CA ASP A 248 7.60 32.52 -4.32
C ASP A 248 8.13 33.92 -4.68
N ARG A 249 7.89 34.89 -3.79
CA ARG A 249 8.33 36.27 -4.01
C ARG A 249 9.85 36.43 -3.98
N GLU A 250 10.54 35.74 -3.08
CA GLU A 250 11.97 35.97 -2.83
C GLU A 250 12.81 35.45 -3.98
N GLU A 251 12.53 34.22 -4.43
CA GLU A 251 13.13 33.61 -5.61
C GLU A 251 12.78 34.38 -6.89
N GLY A 252 11.54 34.85 -7.05
CA GLY A 252 11.16 35.68 -8.20
C GLY A 252 11.92 37.01 -8.28
N LEU A 253 12.14 37.66 -7.13
CA LEU A 253 12.97 38.88 -7.06
C LEU A 253 14.44 38.57 -7.32
N GLU A 254 14.95 37.43 -6.86
CA GLU A 254 16.30 36.98 -7.16
C GLU A 254 16.50 36.77 -8.66
N ILE A 255 15.60 36.04 -9.33
CA ILE A 255 15.65 35.86 -10.79
C ILE A 255 15.61 37.22 -11.50
N LYS A 256 14.74 38.15 -11.05
CA LYS A 256 14.65 39.51 -11.60
C LYS A 256 15.94 40.30 -11.46
N GLU A 257 16.70 40.09 -10.39
CA GLU A 257 18.03 40.69 -10.22
C GLU A 257 19.08 40.03 -11.13
N MET A 258 19.00 38.71 -11.31
CA MET A 258 19.88 37.95 -12.21
C MET A 258 19.72 38.40 -13.67
N ILE A 259 18.47 38.62 -14.15
CA ILE A 259 18.10 39.01 -15.53
C ILE A 259 18.80 40.28 -16.07
N LYS A 260 19.54 41.01 -15.24
CA LYS A 260 20.32 42.20 -15.67
C LYS A 260 21.55 41.87 -16.54
N GLU A 261 21.97 40.61 -16.60
CA GLU A 261 22.99 40.10 -17.54
C GLU A 261 22.32 39.25 -18.65
N ASP A 262 23.06 38.66 -19.60
CA ASP A 262 22.45 37.79 -20.63
C ASP A 262 22.08 36.44 -19.97
N ASN A 263 20.78 36.19 -19.72
CA ASN A 263 20.34 35.09 -18.85
C ASN A 263 19.56 34.03 -19.62
N PHE A 264 19.96 32.78 -19.39
CA PHE A 264 19.35 31.59 -19.97
C PHE A 264 18.64 30.79 -18.88
N ALA A 265 17.50 30.21 -19.23
CA ALA A 265 16.70 29.39 -18.35
C ALA A 265 16.28 28.08 -19.03
N SER A 266 16.23 27.02 -18.23
CA SER A 266 15.68 25.73 -18.60
C SER A 266 14.44 25.48 -17.75
N LEU A 267 13.28 25.34 -18.39
CA LEU A 267 12.01 25.00 -17.75
C LEU A 267 11.52 23.67 -18.29
N HIS A 268 11.26 22.72 -17.40
CA HIS A 268 10.67 21.45 -17.77
C HIS A 268 9.43 21.20 -16.93
N LEU A 269 8.34 20.78 -17.57
CA LEU A 269 7.11 20.36 -16.92
C LEU A 269 6.85 18.92 -17.35
N PHE A 270 6.83 18.00 -16.40
CA PHE A 270 6.62 16.59 -16.69
C PHE A 270 5.71 15.98 -15.64
N PHE A 271 4.96 14.95 -16.01
CA PHE A 271 4.18 14.22 -15.01
C PHE A 271 5.14 13.49 -14.09
N ASN A 272 4.88 13.58 -12.78
CA ASN A 272 5.58 12.78 -11.79
C ASN A 272 5.50 11.32 -12.25
N PRO A 273 6.65 10.64 -12.45
CA PRO A 273 6.64 9.29 -12.96
C PRO A 273 5.80 8.41 -12.03
N ASP A 274 5.09 7.46 -12.63
CA ASP A 274 4.09 6.69 -11.92
C ASP A 274 4.71 5.55 -11.11
N PHE A 275 5.38 5.91 -10.02
CA PHE A 275 6.02 4.97 -9.09
C PHE A 275 5.38 4.99 -7.70
N VAL A 276 5.79 4.03 -6.86
CA VAL A 276 5.34 3.89 -5.47
C VAL A 276 5.70 5.16 -4.68
N ALA A 277 4.70 5.80 -4.08
CA ALA A 277 4.88 7.02 -3.31
C ALA A 277 5.80 6.78 -2.12
N HIS A 278 6.71 7.72 -1.84
CA HIS A 278 7.74 7.58 -0.80
C HIS A 278 7.16 7.27 0.59
N PHE A 279 5.99 7.84 0.92
CA PHE A 279 5.32 7.61 2.19
C PHE A 279 4.62 6.24 2.28
N SER A 280 4.38 5.55 1.16
CA SER A 280 3.61 4.30 1.17
C SER A 280 4.31 3.27 2.05
N SER A 281 3.62 2.77 3.08
CA SER A 281 4.15 1.70 3.93
C SER A 281 4.45 0.44 3.11
N ARG A 282 5.46 -0.31 3.55
CA ARG A 282 6.05 -1.45 2.83
C ARG A 282 6.02 -2.71 3.69
N GLY A 283 5.97 -3.86 3.02
CA GLY A 283 6.26 -5.15 3.62
C GLY A 283 7.73 -5.29 4.04
N PRO A 284 8.16 -6.48 4.48
CA PRO A 284 7.31 -7.65 4.73
C PRO A 284 6.52 -7.50 6.05
N VAL A 285 5.33 -8.09 6.12
CA VAL A 285 4.57 -8.23 7.38
C VAL A 285 4.68 -9.63 7.99
N SER A 286 4.96 -10.61 7.14
CA SER A 286 5.05 -12.03 7.47
C SER A 286 5.90 -12.72 6.39
N PRO A 287 6.68 -13.77 6.73
CA PRO A 287 7.37 -14.57 5.73
C PRO A 287 6.44 -15.56 5.02
N PHE A 288 5.14 -15.60 5.34
CA PHE A 288 4.21 -16.59 4.76
C PHE A 288 3.27 -16.00 3.71
N TYR A 289 3.24 -14.66 3.57
CA TYR A 289 2.41 -13.98 2.59
C TYR A 289 2.91 -12.56 2.30
N ILE A 290 2.57 -12.07 1.11
CA ILE A 290 3.05 -10.79 0.57
C ILE A 290 2.09 -9.65 0.95
N LYS A 291 2.66 -8.50 1.38
CA LYS A 291 1.96 -7.21 1.56
C LYS A 291 2.87 -6.04 1.13
N PRO A 292 2.34 -4.93 0.58
CA PRO A 292 0.93 -4.74 0.22
C PRO A 292 0.50 -5.74 -0.88
N ASP A 293 -0.79 -5.96 -1.09
CA ASP A 293 -1.23 -6.86 -2.16
C ASP A 293 -1.14 -6.16 -3.53
N ILE A 294 -1.43 -4.86 -3.57
CA ILE A 294 -1.55 -4.06 -4.79
C ILE A 294 -1.23 -2.60 -4.49
N VAL A 295 -0.90 -1.81 -5.51
CA VAL A 295 -0.81 -0.35 -5.42
C VAL A 295 -1.82 0.35 -6.33
N ALA A 296 -2.27 1.53 -5.92
CA ALA A 296 -3.22 2.35 -6.67
C ALA A 296 -2.89 3.84 -6.50
N PRO A 297 -3.47 4.74 -7.34
CA PRO A 297 -3.25 6.18 -7.21
C PRO A 297 -3.61 6.66 -5.80
N GLY A 298 -2.62 7.18 -5.06
CA GLY A 298 -2.80 7.66 -3.70
C GLY A 298 -2.17 9.02 -3.43
N ALA A 299 -1.34 9.54 -4.33
CA ALA A 299 -0.76 10.88 -4.20
C ALA A 299 -1.43 11.86 -5.18
N TYR A 300 -1.63 13.10 -4.71
CA TYR A 300 -2.23 14.21 -5.47
C TYR A 300 -3.59 13.86 -6.10
N ILE A 301 -4.46 13.21 -5.32
CA ILE A 301 -5.79 12.81 -5.73
C ILE A 301 -6.75 13.99 -5.55
N ASN A 302 -7.38 14.43 -6.63
CA ASN A 302 -8.47 15.40 -6.58
C ASN A 302 -9.79 14.70 -6.23
N THR A 303 -10.39 15.04 -5.10
CA THR A 303 -11.64 14.41 -4.64
C THR A 303 -12.53 15.41 -3.90
N THR A 304 -13.73 14.98 -3.53
CA THR A 304 -14.74 15.79 -2.82
C THR A 304 -14.25 16.25 -1.45
N GLN A 305 -14.63 17.46 -1.08
CA GLN A 305 -14.39 18.05 0.24
C GLN A 305 -15.71 18.54 0.84
N ASN A 306 -15.72 18.74 2.16
CA ASN A 306 -16.86 19.31 2.89
C ASN A 306 -17.37 20.60 2.24
N ASN A 307 -18.66 20.89 2.47
CA ASN A 307 -19.35 22.08 1.96
C ASN A 307 -19.38 22.21 0.42
N GLY A 308 -19.33 21.07 -0.29
CA GLY A 308 -19.41 21.03 -1.76
C GLY A 308 -18.10 21.42 -2.46
N GLY A 309 -16.99 21.47 -1.74
CA GLY A 309 -15.67 21.75 -2.30
C GLY A 309 -15.01 20.53 -2.93
N TYR A 310 -13.82 20.75 -3.47
CA TYR A 310 -12.89 19.73 -3.92
C TYR A 310 -11.50 20.06 -3.40
N ASN A 311 -10.65 19.06 -3.19
CA ASN A 311 -9.29 19.26 -2.72
C ASN A 311 -8.34 18.18 -3.24
N PHE A 312 -7.07 18.54 -3.40
CA PHE A 312 -5.98 17.60 -3.64
C PHE A 312 -5.50 17.00 -2.32
N THR A 313 -5.34 15.69 -2.29
CA THR A 313 -4.93 14.97 -1.09
C THR A 313 -4.03 13.78 -1.41
N SER A 314 -3.23 13.36 -0.44
CA SER A 314 -2.21 12.31 -0.60
C SER A 314 -2.18 11.36 0.60
N GLY A 315 -2.06 10.06 0.33
CA GLY A 315 -2.07 9.00 1.32
C GLY A 315 -2.57 7.67 0.77
N THR A 316 -2.14 6.56 1.36
CA THR A 316 -2.70 5.22 1.06
C THR A 316 -4.20 5.14 1.37
N SER A 317 -4.70 6.00 2.25
CA SER A 317 -6.13 6.25 2.50
C SER A 317 -6.94 6.57 1.25
N TYR A 318 -6.31 7.17 0.23
CA TYR A 318 -6.93 7.52 -1.04
C TYR A 318 -6.61 6.52 -2.17
N ALA A 319 -5.62 5.64 -1.96
CA ALA A 319 -5.37 4.51 -2.85
C ALA A 319 -6.38 3.37 -2.63
N ALA A 320 -6.63 3.00 -1.37
CA ALA A 320 -7.62 1.98 -0.99
C ALA A 320 -9.01 2.17 -1.65
N PRO A 321 -9.63 3.36 -1.65
CA PRO A 321 -10.95 3.55 -2.27
C PRO A 321 -10.99 3.33 -3.78
N HIS A 322 -9.86 3.45 -4.51
CA HIS A 322 -9.82 3.07 -5.93
C HIS A 322 -10.07 1.57 -6.11
N VAL A 323 -9.42 0.74 -5.28
CA VAL A 323 -9.61 -0.73 -5.27
C VAL A 323 -11.02 -1.09 -4.81
N SER A 324 -11.56 -0.39 -3.81
CA SER A 324 -12.95 -0.57 -3.37
C SER A 324 -13.96 -0.27 -4.49
N GLY A 325 -13.75 0.81 -5.24
CA GLY A 325 -14.57 1.11 -6.41
C GLY A 325 -14.43 0.07 -7.53
N ALA A 326 -13.21 -0.42 -7.78
CA ALA A 326 -12.98 -1.49 -8.76
C ALA A 326 -13.71 -2.78 -8.37
N ALA A 327 -13.67 -3.16 -7.09
CA ALA A 327 -14.43 -4.29 -6.55
C ALA A 327 -15.94 -4.10 -6.75
N ALA A 328 -16.47 -2.88 -6.56
CA ALA A 328 -17.89 -2.60 -6.79
C ALA A 328 -18.29 -2.82 -8.26
N LEU A 329 -17.42 -2.45 -9.21
CA LEU A 329 -17.63 -2.70 -10.65
C LEU A 329 -17.59 -4.20 -10.98
N LEU A 330 -16.69 -4.96 -10.34
CA LEU A 330 -16.61 -6.43 -10.51
C LEU A 330 -17.85 -7.13 -9.97
N ILE A 331 -18.34 -6.73 -8.80
CA ILE A 331 -19.60 -7.24 -8.23
C ILE A 331 -20.80 -6.89 -9.14
N GLN A 332 -20.81 -5.68 -9.71
CA GLN A 332 -21.85 -5.29 -10.67
C GLN A 332 -21.84 -6.15 -11.92
N LYS A 333 -20.65 -6.45 -12.48
CA LYS A 333 -20.50 -7.28 -13.69
C LYS A 333 -20.86 -8.75 -13.42
N ASN A 334 -20.46 -9.28 -12.25
CA ASN A 334 -20.62 -10.67 -11.89
C ASN A 334 -21.38 -10.82 -10.55
N PRO A 335 -22.72 -10.67 -10.55
CA PRO A 335 -23.50 -10.85 -9.32
C PRO A 335 -23.30 -12.25 -8.72
N GLY A 336 -22.85 -12.31 -7.47
CA GLY A 336 -22.55 -13.57 -6.77
C GLY A 336 -21.08 -14.02 -6.86
N ILE A 337 -20.19 -13.19 -7.43
CA ILE A 337 -18.73 -13.40 -7.34
C ILE A 337 -18.29 -13.42 -5.88
N HIS A 338 -17.44 -14.39 -5.51
CA HIS A 338 -16.91 -14.51 -4.16
C HIS A 338 -15.76 -13.53 -3.90
N HIS A 339 -15.57 -13.14 -2.64
CA HIS A 339 -14.57 -12.12 -2.28
C HIS A 339 -13.14 -12.51 -2.70
N HIS A 340 -12.78 -13.80 -2.65
CA HIS A 340 -11.47 -14.30 -3.06
C HIS A 340 -11.29 -14.24 -4.59
N GLU A 341 -12.36 -14.40 -5.36
CA GLU A 341 -12.34 -14.26 -6.83
C GLU A 341 -12.15 -12.80 -7.22
N ILE A 342 -12.80 -11.86 -6.53
CA ILE A 342 -12.56 -10.42 -6.69
C ILE A 342 -11.08 -10.11 -6.42
N LYS A 343 -10.52 -10.63 -5.31
CA LYS A 343 -9.10 -10.50 -4.99
C LYS A 343 -8.22 -11.02 -6.14
N SER A 344 -8.51 -12.20 -6.66
CA SER A 344 -7.74 -12.77 -7.78
C SER A 344 -7.80 -11.93 -9.06
N LEU A 345 -8.99 -11.50 -9.48
CA LEU A 345 -9.14 -10.66 -10.67
C LEU A 345 -8.37 -9.35 -10.53
N LEU A 346 -8.38 -8.73 -9.35
CA LEU A 346 -7.66 -7.47 -9.10
C LEU A 346 -6.14 -7.67 -9.10
N LEU A 347 -5.65 -8.72 -8.44
CA LEU A 347 -4.21 -8.94 -8.21
C LEU A 347 -3.48 -9.56 -9.40
N THR A 348 -4.18 -10.34 -10.23
CA THR A 348 -3.54 -11.03 -11.37
C THR A 348 -3.55 -10.22 -12.66
N THR A 349 -4.27 -9.10 -12.71
CA THR A 349 -4.46 -8.28 -13.92
C THR A 349 -3.81 -6.90 -13.85
N VAL A 350 -2.90 -6.72 -12.91
CA VAL A 350 -2.16 -5.48 -12.65
C VAL A 350 -1.14 -5.14 -13.73
N GLU A 351 -0.71 -3.87 -13.74
CA GLU A 351 0.46 -3.42 -14.49
C GLU A 351 1.70 -3.38 -13.58
N PRO A 352 2.91 -3.71 -14.09
CA PRO A 352 4.14 -3.54 -13.31
C PRO A 352 4.38 -2.08 -12.98
N VAL A 353 5.06 -1.83 -11.86
CA VAL A 353 5.43 -0.48 -11.41
C VAL A 353 6.94 -0.40 -11.34
N SER A 354 7.52 0.59 -11.99
CA SER A 354 8.97 0.80 -12.05
C SER A 354 9.35 2.17 -11.52
N ASP A 355 10.60 2.30 -11.08
CA ASP A 355 11.19 3.59 -10.77
C ASP A 355 11.49 4.41 -12.05
N ALA A 356 12.05 5.60 -11.88
CA ALA A 356 12.39 6.48 -12.99
C ALA A 356 13.46 5.91 -13.94
N TYR A 357 14.15 4.84 -13.57
CA TYR A 357 15.16 4.16 -14.38
C TYR A 357 14.64 2.88 -15.04
N GLY A 358 13.37 2.55 -14.87
CA GLY A 358 12.75 1.35 -15.41
C GLY A 358 13.01 0.09 -14.59
N LEU A 359 13.57 0.21 -13.37
CA LEU A 359 13.71 -0.92 -12.46
C LEU A 359 12.37 -1.17 -11.77
N GLU A 360 11.84 -2.39 -11.92
CA GLU A 360 10.58 -2.77 -11.28
C GLU A 360 10.70 -2.79 -9.74
N PHE A 361 9.67 -2.30 -9.06
CA PHE A 361 9.59 -2.34 -7.61
C PHE A 361 9.39 -3.76 -7.08
N SER A 362 9.93 -4.01 -5.89
CA SER A 362 9.81 -5.32 -5.22
C SER A 362 8.38 -5.60 -4.78
N LEU A 363 8.10 -6.87 -4.45
CA LEU A 363 6.82 -7.29 -3.87
C LEU A 363 6.52 -6.59 -2.54
N ASN A 364 7.56 -6.25 -1.76
CA ASN A 364 7.41 -5.51 -0.51
C ASN A 364 7.01 -4.04 -0.72
N ASP A 365 7.27 -3.48 -1.90
CA ASP A 365 6.95 -2.08 -2.24
C ASP A 365 5.61 -1.97 -2.97
N ALA A 366 5.42 -2.76 -4.03
CA ALA A 366 4.30 -2.63 -4.97
C ALA A 366 3.28 -3.77 -4.88
N GLY A 367 3.56 -4.82 -4.11
CA GLY A 367 2.76 -6.04 -4.12
C GLY A 367 2.78 -6.67 -5.51
N THR A 368 1.61 -7.06 -6.00
CA THR A 368 1.46 -7.62 -7.35
C THR A 368 1.69 -6.60 -8.46
N GLY A 369 1.45 -5.31 -8.19
CA GLY A 369 1.57 -4.23 -9.16
C GLY A 369 0.46 -3.19 -9.03
N ARG A 370 0.31 -2.35 -10.06
CA ARG A 370 -0.68 -1.29 -10.14
C ARG A 370 -2.04 -1.80 -10.60
N LEU A 371 -3.08 -1.43 -9.86
CA LEU A 371 -4.48 -1.63 -10.25
C LEU A 371 -4.76 -1.21 -11.70
N ASN A 372 -5.23 -2.17 -12.50
CA ASN A 372 -5.77 -1.93 -13.84
C ASN A 372 -7.22 -2.42 -13.91
N ILE A 373 -8.15 -1.49 -13.76
CA ILE A 373 -9.59 -1.79 -13.68
C ILE A 373 -10.11 -2.38 -15.00
N ALA A 374 -9.62 -1.89 -16.15
CA ALA A 374 -10.06 -2.38 -17.45
C ALA A 374 -9.70 -3.87 -17.63
N ARG A 375 -8.44 -4.23 -17.34
CA ARG A 375 -8.00 -5.63 -17.39
C ARG A 375 -8.73 -6.50 -16.37
N ALA A 376 -8.93 -6.02 -15.14
CA ALA A 376 -9.67 -6.77 -14.11
C ALA A 376 -11.13 -7.02 -14.52
N ILE A 377 -11.79 -6.04 -15.12
CA ILE A 377 -13.16 -6.17 -15.61
C ILE A 377 -13.20 -7.15 -16.76
N ASP A 378 -12.31 -7.05 -17.74
CA ASP A 378 -12.33 -7.86 -18.96
C ASP A 378 -11.81 -9.29 -18.76
N ALA A 379 -11.10 -9.54 -17.65
CA ALA A 379 -10.62 -10.85 -17.28
C ALA A 379 -11.69 -11.94 -17.31
N THR A 380 -11.28 -13.07 -17.86
CA THR A 380 -12.09 -14.27 -18.10
C THR A 380 -11.67 -15.45 -17.22
N LEU A 381 -10.59 -15.28 -16.45
CA LEU A 381 -9.99 -16.32 -15.63
C LEU A 381 -9.76 -15.81 -14.19
N VAL A 382 -10.20 -16.62 -13.23
CA VAL A 382 -9.82 -16.50 -11.82
C VAL A 382 -8.70 -17.52 -11.55
N ILE A 383 -7.61 -17.08 -10.92
CA ILE A 383 -6.45 -17.91 -10.57
C ILE A 383 -6.19 -17.83 -9.07
N GLN A 384 -6.20 -18.98 -8.39
CA GLN A 384 -5.99 -19.08 -6.94
C GLN A 384 -4.80 -19.97 -6.60
N PRO A 385 -3.91 -19.56 -5.68
CA PRO A 385 -3.82 -18.22 -5.10
C PRO A 385 -3.28 -17.19 -6.13
N PRO A 386 -3.58 -15.89 -5.97
CA PRO A 386 -3.13 -14.84 -6.89
C PRO A 386 -1.68 -14.40 -6.70
N HIS A 387 -1.06 -14.82 -5.60
CA HIS A 387 0.37 -14.77 -5.31
C HIS A 387 0.66 -15.86 -4.27
N PHE A 388 1.92 -16.28 -4.13
CA PHE A 388 2.25 -17.34 -3.16
C PHE A 388 3.69 -17.22 -2.65
N VAL A 389 3.97 -17.91 -1.54
CA VAL A 389 5.32 -18.05 -1.00
C VAL A 389 5.77 -19.50 -1.12
N LEU A 390 7.02 -19.70 -1.53
CA LEU A 390 7.68 -20.99 -1.60
C LEU A 390 8.85 -21.04 -0.63
N ASN A 391 9.10 -22.23 -0.09
CA ASN A 391 10.23 -22.50 0.79
C ASN A 391 11.03 -23.66 0.22
N ILE A 392 12.34 -23.46 0.03
CA ILE A 392 13.29 -24.50 -0.35
C ILE A 392 14.53 -24.42 0.55
N SER A 393 15.27 -25.52 0.62
CA SER A 393 16.51 -25.61 1.40
C SER A 393 17.56 -26.46 0.71
N SER A 394 18.77 -26.52 1.27
CA SER A 394 19.84 -27.38 0.75
C SER A 394 19.47 -28.87 0.66
N ASP A 395 18.70 -29.38 1.62
CA ASP A 395 18.20 -30.78 1.63
C ASP A 395 16.90 -30.97 0.86
N ALA A 396 16.17 -29.89 0.59
CA ALA A 396 14.92 -29.89 -0.17
C ALA A 396 14.93 -28.75 -1.22
N PRO A 397 15.74 -28.84 -2.29
CA PRO A 397 15.92 -27.76 -3.27
C PRO A 397 14.75 -27.63 -4.27
N LYS A 398 13.61 -28.24 -3.96
CA LYS A 398 12.44 -28.37 -4.85
C LYS A 398 11.19 -27.97 -4.10
N ALA A 399 10.35 -27.17 -4.76
CA ALA A 399 9.02 -26.84 -4.29
C ALA A 399 7.99 -27.01 -5.40
N ALA A 400 6.74 -27.22 -5.01
CA ALA A 400 5.61 -27.29 -5.91
C ALA A 400 4.46 -26.44 -5.37
N GLN A 401 3.71 -25.82 -6.28
CA GLN A 401 2.51 -25.05 -5.99
C GLN A 401 1.42 -25.48 -6.97
N VAL A 402 0.17 -25.53 -6.51
CA VAL A 402 -0.98 -25.71 -7.39
C VAL A 402 -1.70 -24.38 -7.52
N LEU A 403 -1.97 -23.96 -8.75
CA LEU A 403 -2.88 -22.86 -9.05
C LEU A 403 -4.20 -23.44 -9.55
N GLU A 404 -5.32 -23.08 -8.91
CA GLU A 404 -6.67 -23.43 -9.36
C GLU A 404 -7.17 -22.37 -10.35
N LEU A 405 -7.57 -22.83 -11.53
CA LEU A 405 -8.05 -22.01 -12.64
C LEU A 405 -9.56 -22.16 -12.74
N LYS A 406 -10.29 -21.06 -12.60
CA LYS A 406 -11.74 -21.00 -12.80
C LYS A 406 -12.07 -20.05 -13.94
N SER A 407 -12.54 -20.61 -15.04
CA SER A 407 -13.05 -19.83 -16.17
C SER A 407 -14.40 -19.19 -15.82
N LEU A 408 -14.54 -17.89 -16.12
CA LEU A 408 -15.78 -17.13 -16.00
C LEU A 408 -16.67 -17.25 -17.25
N ASN A 409 -16.12 -17.67 -18.38
CA ASN A 409 -16.84 -17.82 -19.66
C ASN A 409 -17.11 -19.30 -20.05
N GLY A 410 -16.66 -20.26 -19.25
CA GLY A 410 -16.98 -21.67 -19.36
C GLY A 410 -15.99 -22.53 -20.15
N SER A 411 -14.85 -22.00 -20.61
CA SER A 411 -13.77 -22.79 -21.21
C SER A 411 -12.37 -22.41 -20.73
N LEU A 412 -11.51 -23.42 -20.57
CA LEU A 412 -10.07 -23.29 -20.29
C LEU A 412 -9.27 -23.72 -21.53
N GLU A 413 -9.51 -23.03 -22.65
CA GLU A 413 -8.78 -23.28 -23.89
C GLU A 413 -7.62 -22.28 -24.05
N ASN A 414 -6.56 -22.69 -24.76
CA ASN A 414 -5.39 -21.87 -25.10
C ASN A 414 -4.65 -21.27 -23.87
N ILE A 415 -4.45 -22.09 -22.84
CA ILE A 415 -3.62 -21.71 -21.70
C ILE A 415 -2.15 -21.89 -22.05
N GLU A 416 -1.41 -20.78 -22.04
CA GLU A 416 0.04 -20.77 -22.14
C GLU A 416 0.64 -20.29 -20.81
N VAL A 417 1.69 -20.97 -20.34
CA VAL A 417 2.33 -20.66 -19.06
C VAL A 417 3.80 -20.41 -19.26
N SER A 418 4.26 -19.24 -18.82
CA SER A 418 5.68 -18.87 -18.80
C SER A 418 6.14 -18.43 -17.41
N PHE A 419 7.45 -18.33 -17.25
CA PHE A 419 8.12 -18.03 -16.00
C PHE A 419 9.11 -16.88 -16.21
N GLU A 420 9.06 -15.89 -15.33
CA GLU A 420 10.04 -14.81 -15.23
C GLU A 420 10.62 -14.85 -13.81
N GLY A 421 11.92 -15.08 -13.67
CA GLY A 421 12.55 -15.20 -12.35
C GLY A 421 14.04 -15.50 -12.44
N PRO A 422 14.69 -15.78 -11.29
CA PRO A 422 16.13 -16.00 -11.22
C PRO A 422 16.60 -17.15 -12.11
N GLU A 423 17.73 -16.96 -12.80
CA GLU A 423 18.29 -17.94 -13.75
C GLU A 423 18.69 -19.27 -13.10
N PHE A 424 18.96 -19.28 -11.79
CA PHE A 424 19.30 -20.49 -11.05
C PHE A 424 18.08 -21.39 -10.75
N LEU A 425 16.87 -20.96 -11.10
CA LEU A 425 15.64 -21.73 -10.92
C LEU A 425 15.20 -22.41 -12.22
N GLN A 426 15.03 -23.73 -12.14
CA GLN A 426 14.40 -24.51 -13.19
C GLN A 426 12.88 -24.58 -12.94
N PHE A 427 12.11 -24.13 -13.91
CA PHE A 427 10.65 -24.12 -13.89
C PHE A 427 10.06 -25.24 -14.78
N SER A 428 8.97 -25.86 -14.31
CA SER A 428 8.11 -26.72 -15.13
C SER A 428 6.66 -26.64 -14.66
N ASN A 429 5.72 -26.89 -15.57
CA ASN A 429 4.29 -26.89 -15.25
C ASN A 429 3.53 -28.02 -15.94
N VAL A 430 2.39 -28.41 -15.35
CA VAL A 430 1.43 -29.36 -15.92
C VAL A 430 0.01 -28.90 -15.56
N LEU A 431 -0.85 -28.73 -16.56
CA LEU A 431 -2.28 -28.44 -16.35
C LEU A 431 -3.08 -29.75 -16.37
N GLU A 432 -3.75 -30.05 -15.26
CA GLU A 432 -4.64 -31.21 -15.11
C GLU A 432 -6.04 -30.75 -14.70
N GLY A 433 -6.97 -30.76 -15.66
CA GLY A 433 -8.31 -30.20 -15.45
C GLY A 433 -8.22 -28.69 -15.17
N ASN A 434 -8.61 -28.28 -13.97
CA ASN A 434 -8.55 -26.89 -13.52
C ASN A 434 -7.28 -26.59 -12.70
N ASN A 435 -6.40 -27.58 -12.48
CA ASN A 435 -5.27 -27.44 -11.58
C ASN A 435 -3.98 -27.32 -12.39
N LEU A 436 -3.35 -26.14 -12.34
CA LEU A 436 -2.02 -25.90 -12.88
C LEU A 436 -0.97 -26.20 -11.82
N GLN A 437 -0.31 -27.34 -11.95
CA GLN A 437 0.80 -27.72 -11.08
C GLN A 437 2.07 -27.02 -11.55
N ILE A 438 2.66 -26.20 -10.69
CA ILE A 438 3.95 -25.54 -10.86
C ILE A 438 5.01 -26.30 -10.06
N ARG A 439 6.19 -26.50 -10.65
CA ARG A 439 7.36 -27.05 -9.95
C ARG A 439 8.57 -26.17 -10.20
N ILE A 440 9.27 -25.85 -9.11
CA ILE A 440 10.51 -25.09 -9.10
C ILE A 440 11.62 -25.96 -8.50
N ASN A 441 12.80 -25.94 -9.13
CA ASN A 441 13.99 -26.66 -8.69
C ASN A 441 15.20 -25.73 -8.74
N ALA A 442 15.89 -25.53 -7.62
CA ALA A 442 17.14 -24.77 -7.61
C ALA A 442 18.28 -25.60 -8.23
N LEU A 443 19.01 -24.99 -9.16
CA LEU A 443 20.18 -25.57 -9.84
C LEU A 443 21.49 -25.26 -9.11
N GLU A 444 21.50 -24.18 -8.34
CA GLU A 444 22.62 -23.70 -7.53
C GLU A 444 22.12 -23.25 -6.17
N GLU A 445 22.96 -23.36 -5.13
CA GLU A 445 22.65 -22.81 -3.80
C GLU A 445 22.83 -21.29 -3.80
N LYS A 446 21.70 -20.58 -3.70
CA LYS A 446 21.62 -19.12 -3.64
C LYS A 446 20.69 -18.74 -2.49
N PHE A 447 21.19 -18.77 -1.26
CA PHE A 447 20.39 -18.49 -0.08
C PHE A 447 19.84 -17.06 -0.05
N GLY A 448 18.72 -16.88 0.65
CA GLY A 448 18.00 -15.61 0.77
C GLY A 448 16.67 -15.63 0.04
N ASP A 449 16.08 -14.44 -0.06
CA ASP A 449 14.76 -14.21 -0.64
C ASP A 449 14.89 -13.87 -2.12
N HIS A 450 14.07 -14.52 -2.95
CA HIS A 450 14.04 -14.31 -4.39
C HIS A 450 12.61 -14.13 -4.89
N GLU A 451 12.42 -13.18 -5.79
CA GLU A 451 11.11 -12.91 -6.39
C GLU A 451 11.05 -13.50 -7.80
N GLY A 452 9.87 -13.96 -8.20
CA GLY A 452 9.59 -14.37 -9.57
C GLY A 452 8.11 -14.31 -9.88
N LYS A 453 7.75 -14.64 -11.12
CA LYS A 453 6.39 -14.52 -11.65
C LYS A 453 6.06 -15.72 -12.52
N ILE A 454 4.88 -16.27 -12.30
CA ILE A 454 4.22 -17.15 -13.26
C ILE A 454 3.31 -16.28 -14.11
N ILE A 455 3.44 -16.38 -15.42
CA ILE A 455 2.56 -15.70 -16.36
C ILE A 455 1.66 -16.75 -16.98
N VAL A 456 0.36 -16.55 -16.85
CA VAL A 456 -0.66 -17.38 -17.48
C VAL A 456 -1.33 -16.52 -18.54
N ASN A 457 -1.26 -16.93 -19.80
CA ASN A 457 -1.98 -16.30 -20.89
C ASN A 457 -3.17 -17.18 -21.27
N GLN A 458 -4.34 -16.57 -21.44
CA GLN A 458 -5.51 -17.20 -22.03
C GLN A 458 -5.96 -16.38 -23.24
N ASN A 459 -5.66 -16.86 -24.44
CA ASN A 459 -5.81 -16.07 -25.67
C ASN A 459 -4.98 -14.77 -25.62
N GLU A 460 -5.63 -13.60 -25.62
CA GLU A 460 -4.98 -12.28 -25.50
C GLU A 460 -4.90 -11.78 -24.05
N ASP A 461 -5.61 -12.43 -23.12
CA ASP A 461 -5.62 -12.06 -21.70
C ASP A 461 -4.34 -12.56 -21.02
N ARG A 462 -3.62 -11.66 -20.34
CA ARG A 462 -2.41 -11.97 -19.58
C ARG A 462 -2.67 -11.84 -18.08
N TYR A 463 -2.29 -12.86 -17.32
CA TYR A 463 -2.39 -12.92 -15.87
C TYR A 463 -1.00 -13.10 -15.26
N VAL A 464 -0.68 -12.32 -14.23
CA VAL A 464 0.63 -12.34 -13.56
C VAL A 464 0.44 -12.81 -12.12
N ILE A 465 1.14 -13.86 -11.74
CA ILE A 465 1.07 -14.47 -10.41
C ILE A 465 2.48 -14.43 -9.82
N PRO A 466 2.82 -13.40 -9.03
CA PRO A 466 4.12 -13.30 -8.41
C PRO A 466 4.27 -14.32 -7.28
N PHE A 467 5.52 -14.68 -6.99
CA PHE A 467 5.88 -15.46 -5.82
C PHE A 467 7.14 -14.94 -5.15
N LEU A 468 7.21 -15.16 -3.83
CA LEU A 468 8.41 -15.01 -3.02
C LEU A 468 8.97 -16.40 -2.72
N LEU A 469 10.27 -16.60 -2.91
CA LEU A 469 10.97 -17.84 -2.61
C LEU A 469 11.96 -17.59 -1.48
N HIS A 470 11.76 -18.25 -0.35
CA HIS A 470 12.75 -18.37 0.71
C HIS A 470 13.66 -19.56 0.39
N PHE A 471 14.94 -19.29 0.14
CA PHE A 471 15.97 -20.32 0.03
C PHE A 471 16.86 -20.31 1.27
N THR A 472 16.66 -21.28 2.16
CA THR A 472 17.33 -21.35 3.47
C THR A 472 18.39 -22.45 3.51
N GLU A 473 19.42 -22.28 4.34
CA GLU A 473 20.46 -23.32 4.51
C GLU A 473 19.91 -24.57 5.21
N GLY A 474 19.14 -24.36 6.28
CA GLY A 474 18.42 -25.40 7.00
C GLY A 474 16.96 -25.52 6.59
N SER A 475 16.29 -26.53 7.12
CA SER A 475 14.87 -26.79 6.91
C SER A 475 14.17 -27.19 8.19
N ILE A 476 12.85 -26.99 8.22
CA ILE A 476 11.95 -27.54 9.23
C ILE A 476 10.93 -28.42 8.53
N SER A 477 10.93 -29.71 8.86
CA SER A 477 9.91 -30.67 8.46
C SER A 477 8.79 -30.68 9.49
N VAL A 478 7.55 -30.63 9.02
CA VAL A 478 6.35 -30.63 9.86
C VAL A 478 5.46 -31.78 9.44
N SER A 479 5.02 -32.58 10.41
CA SER A 479 4.07 -33.67 10.16
C SER A 479 2.98 -33.68 11.22
N GLN A 480 1.76 -34.04 10.83
CA GLN A 480 0.63 -34.15 11.74
C GLN A 480 0.43 -35.59 12.17
N GLU A 481 0.36 -35.84 13.47
CA GLU A 481 0.02 -37.15 14.03
C GLU A 481 -0.80 -37.00 15.33
N ASN A 482 -1.93 -37.69 15.43
CA ASN A 482 -2.78 -37.71 16.63
C ASN A 482 -3.16 -36.30 17.17
N GLY A 483 -3.47 -35.36 16.27
CA GLY A 483 -3.81 -33.96 16.61
C GLY A 483 -2.64 -33.13 17.14
N LYS A 484 -1.40 -33.57 16.88
CA LYS A 484 -0.18 -32.84 17.16
C LYS A 484 0.61 -32.58 15.89
N LEU A 485 1.34 -31.48 15.88
CA LEU A 485 2.39 -31.21 14.91
C LEU A 485 3.73 -31.67 15.49
N ASN A 486 4.44 -32.51 14.74
CA ASN A 486 5.80 -32.94 15.02
C ASN A 486 6.76 -32.14 14.14
N PHE A 487 7.85 -31.68 14.75
CA PHE A 487 8.85 -30.85 14.10
C PHE A 487 10.21 -31.54 14.11
N GLU A 488 10.86 -31.56 12.96
CA GLU A 488 12.23 -32.03 12.78
C GLU A 488 13.05 -30.96 12.06
N ILE A 489 14.19 -30.59 12.63
CA ILE A 489 15.09 -29.57 12.09
C ILE A 489 16.26 -30.24 11.40
N PHE A 490 16.50 -29.86 10.16
CA PHE A 490 17.73 -30.17 9.44
C PHE A 490 18.59 -28.91 9.27
N HIS A 491 19.90 -29.05 9.41
CA HIS A 491 20.86 -28.03 9.05
C HIS A 491 22.17 -28.71 8.60
N PRO A 492 22.83 -28.25 7.53
CA PRO A 492 24.08 -28.85 7.05
C PRO A 492 25.24 -28.70 8.07
N GLU A 493 25.27 -27.58 8.79
CA GLU A 493 26.23 -27.33 9.87
C GLU A 493 25.73 -27.75 11.26
N SER A 494 26.66 -27.86 12.21
CA SER A 494 26.32 -28.10 13.62
C SER A 494 25.54 -26.92 14.21
N TRP A 495 24.31 -27.18 14.66
CA TRP A 495 23.46 -26.23 15.35
C TRP A 495 23.29 -26.61 16.82
N SER A 496 22.81 -25.67 17.65
CA SER A 496 22.72 -25.85 19.10
C SER A 496 21.29 -25.80 19.63
N PHE A 497 20.46 -24.95 19.03
CA PHE A 497 19.13 -24.63 19.49
C PHE A 497 18.27 -24.14 18.33
N ALA A 498 16.98 -24.48 18.31
CA ALA A 498 16.03 -23.92 17.36
C ALA A 498 14.79 -23.44 18.12
N LYS A 499 14.39 -22.18 17.90
CA LYS A 499 13.10 -21.66 18.36
C LYS A 499 12.07 -21.89 17.25
N ILE A 500 10.98 -22.57 17.56
CA ILE A 500 9.92 -22.88 16.60
C ILE A 500 8.68 -22.07 16.98
N SER A 501 8.20 -21.22 16.07
CA SER A 501 6.98 -20.43 16.18
C SER A 501 5.92 -21.04 15.26
N VAL A 502 4.76 -21.37 15.80
CA VAL A 502 3.64 -21.98 15.07
C VAL A 502 2.47 -21.02 15.13
N THR A 503 2.07 -20.47 13.99
CA THR A 503 1.01 -19.45 13.89
C THR A 503 -0.19 -20.02 13.16
N ASN A 504 -1.38 -19.92 13.77
CA ASN A 504 -2.63 -20.20 13.08
C ASN A 504 -2.92 -19.06 12.09
N SER A 505 -3.02 -19.36 10.80
CA SER A 505 -3.22 -18.36 9.74
C SER A 505 -4.52 -17.58 9.89
N LYS A 506 -5.53 -18.17 10.55
CA LYS A 506 -6.89 -17.63 10.66
C LYS A 506 -7.00 -16.50 11.69
N ASP A 507 -6.47 -16.72 12.89
CA ASP A 507 -6.59 -15.79 14.03
C ASP A 507 -5.26 -15.10 14.37
N GLY A 508 -4.16 -15.53 13.75
CA GLY A 508 -2.81 -15.01 13.98
C GLY A 508 -2.23 -15.38 15.35
N SER A 509 -2.85 -16.31 16.09
CA SER A 509 -2.32 -16.76 17.37
C SER A 509 -1.06 -17.60 17.14
N THR A 510 -0.01 -17.29 17.91
CA THR A 510 1.29 -17.96 17.80
C THR A 510 1.64 -18.70 19.08
N ASP A 511 1.94 -19.99 18.95
CA ASP A 511 2.51 -20.81 20.01
C ASP A 511 3.99 -21.07 19.72
N ILE A 512 4.81 -21.18 20.78
CA ILE A 512 6.26 -21.33 20.64
C ILE A 512 6.74 -22.59 21.35
N THR A 513 7.62 -23.33 20.68
CA THR A 513 8.39 -24.42 21.28
C THR A 513 9.87 -24.31 20.89
N SER A 514 10.69 -25.26 21.34
CA SER A 514 12.11 -25.28 20.99
C SER A 514 12.65 -26.69 20.84
N ALA A 515 13.60 -26.86 19.93
CA ALA A 515 14.29 -28.11 19.67
C ALA A 515 15.80 -27.98 19.90
N THR A 516 16.44 -29.11 20.19
CA THR A 516 17.90 -29.30 20.16
C THR A 516 18.25 -30.42 19.18
N PRO A 517 19.50 -30.53 18.70
CA PRO A 517 19.89 -31.52 17.70
C PRO A 517 19.45 -32.96 18.04
N GLY A 518 18.85 -33.64 17.06
CA GLY A 518 18.39 -35.02 17.18
C GLY A 518 17.09 -35.23 17.97
N GLN A 519 16.41 -34.14 18.37
CA GLN A 519 15.13 -34.22 19.07
C GLN A 519 13.97 -33.93 18.11
N ILE A 520 12.98 -34.83 18.10
CA ILE A 520 11.65 -34.55 17.53
C ILE A 520 10.81 -33.90 18.63
N VAL A 521 10.29 -32.72 18.36
CA VAL A 521 9.45 -31.95 19.30
C VAL A 521 8.03 -31.93 18.76
N SER A 522 7.03 -31.96 19.65
CA SER A 522 5.63 -31.91 19.24
C SER A 522 4.85 -30.81 19.95
N MET A 523 3.81 -30.32 19.29
CA MET A 523 2.89 -29.31 19.81
C MET A 523 1.45 -29.71 19.49
N ASN A 524 0.52 -29.47 20.41
CA ASN A 524 -0.91 -29.69 20.13
C ASN A 524 -1.44 -28.58 19.22
N VAL A 525 -2.34 -28.94 18.32
CA VAL A 525 -3.18 -28.01 17.58
C VAL A 525 -4.63 -28.18 17.99
N TYR A 526 -5.38 -27.08 17.99
CA TYR A 526 -6.72 -27.00 18.57
C TYR A 526 -7.80 -26.66 17.54
N GLU A 527 -7.39 -26.17 16.37
CA GLU A 527 -8.31 -25.82 15.29
C GLU A 527 -7.84 -26.43 13.97
N ASN A 528 -8.79 -26.68 13.07
CA ASN A 528 -8.47 -27.07 11.70
C ASN A 528 -8.15 -25.81 10.89
N GLY A 529 -7.24 -25.95 9.93
CA GLY A 529 -6.85 -24.87 9.01
C GLY A 529 -5.35 -24.85 8.73
N GLU A 530 -4.91 -23.83 8.00
CA GLU A 530 -3.51 -23.63 7.65
C GLU A 530 -2.71 -23.07 8.84
N TYR A 531 -1.55 -23.67 9.11
CA TYR A 531 -0.59 -23.22 10.10
C TYR A 531 0.75 -22.88 9.46
N TRP A 532 1.29 -21.75 9.88
CA TRP A 532 2.60 -21.26 9.47
C TRP A 532 3.65 -21.57 10.52
N VAL A 533 4.75 -22.20 10.11
CA VAL A 533 5.79 -22.67 11.01
C VAL A 533 7.12 -22.01 10.64
N GLU A 534 7.64 -21.18 11.55
CA GLU A 534 8.95 -20.53 11.44
C GLU A 534 9.90 -21.17 12.46
N SER A 535 11.11 -21.52 12.05
CA SER A 535 12.18 -21.97 12.93
C SER A 535 13.38 -21.04 12.82
N LYS A 536 13.84 -20.52 13.97
CA LYS A 536 15.11 -19.78 14.10
C LYS A 536 16.19 -20.70 14.64
N ILE A 537 17.07 -21.17 13.76
CA ILE A 537 18.11 -22.17 14.00
C ILE A 537 19.41 -21.47 14.39
N ARG A 538 19.97 -21.82 15.55
CA ARG A 538 21.19 -21.24 16.10
C ARG A 538 22.43 -22.03 15.67
N VAL A 539 23.21 -21.47 14.74
CA VAL A 539 24.44 -22.05 14.18
C VAL A 539 25.62 -21.14 14.56
N GLY A 540 26.58 -21.66 15.33
CA GLY A 540 27.71 -20.85 15.80
C GLY A 540 27.27 -19.58 16.56
N GLU A 541 27.55 -18.39 16.01
CA GLU A 541 27.09 -17.09 16.53
C GLU A 541 25.87 -16.49 15.78
N GLU A 542 25.41 -17.14 14.72
CA GLU A 542 24.32 -16.71 13.86
C GLU A 542 22.97 -17.39 14.17
N SER A 543 21.90 -16.77 13.68
CA SER A 543 20.53 -17.30 13.71
C SER A 543 19.99 -17.28 12.30
N LEU A 544 19.66 -18.46 11.78
CA LEU A 544 19.17 -18.65 10.41
C LEU A 544 17.72 -19.11 10.45
N ASP A 545 16.91 -18.62 9.52
CA ASP A 545 15.48 -18.94 9.47
C ASP A 545 15.22 -20.18 8.60
N ALA A 546 14.15 -20.91 8.90
CA ALA A 546 13.60 -21.99 8.11
C ALA A 546 12.07 -21.97 8.24
N PHE A 547 11.37 -22.26 7.15
CA PHE A 547 9.91 -22.08 7.08
C PHE A 547 9.20 -23.33 6.57
N ASN A 548 7.97 -23.52 7.01
CA ASN A 548 7.07 -24.55 6.51
C ASN A 548 5.60 -24.12 6.67
N ILE A 549 4.72 -24.62 5.81
CA ILE A 549 3.27 -24.39 5.84
C ILE A 549 2.60 -25.75 5.86
N ILE A 550 1.64 -25.95 6.76
CA ILE A 550 0.90 -27.20 6.89
C ILE A 550 -0.59 -26.96 7.06
N GLU A 551 -1.41 -27.71 6.30
CA GLU A 551 -2.86 -27.78 6.51
C GLU A 551 -3.18 -28.81 7.59
N VAL A 552 -3.97 -28.42 8.60
CA VAL A 552 -4.39 -29.28 9.70
C VAL A 552 -5.85 -29.68 9.51
N ASP A 553 -6.07 -30.95 9.16
CA ASP A 553 -7.42 -31.45 8.84
C ASP A 553 -8.16 -32.08 10.04
N SER A 554 -7.45 -32.32 11.14
CA SER A 554 -8.02 -33.00 12.31
C SER A 554 -7.38 -32.58 13.63
N VAL A 555 -8.24 -32.34 14.63
CA VAL A 555 -7.85 -32.00 16.00
C VAL A 555 -8.43 -32.99 16.99
N LEU A 556 -7.81 -33.11 18.17
CA LEU A 556 -8.28 -34.00 19.22
C LEU A 556 -9.64 -33.52 19.76
N ALA A 557 -10.66 -34.38 19.72
CA ALA A 557 -12.00 -34.03 20.19
C ALA A 557 -11.98 -33.58 21.67
N GLY A 558 -12.46 -32.35 21.93
CA GLY A 558 -12.53 -31.77 23.27
C GLY A 558 -11.23 -31.13 23.76
N SER A 559 -10.20 -30.98 22.91
CA SER A 559 -9.08 -30.11 23.23
C SER A 559 -9.50 -28.64 23.05
N SER A 560 -9.23 -27.82 24.06
CA SER A 560 -9.34 -26.37 23.98
C SER A 560 -8.02 -25.78 24.45
N LYS A 561 -7.59 -24.67 23.83
CA LYS A 561 -6.38 -23.97 24.27
C LYS A 561 -6.52 -23.63 25.77
N PRO A 562 -5.53 -23.94 26.62
CA PRO A 562 -5.57 -23.57 28.04
C PRO A 562 -5.78 -22.06 28.18
N PHE A 563 -6.69 -21.65 29.06
CA PHE A 563 -6.95 -20.22 29.32
C PHE A 563 -5.74 -19.62 30.07
N GLU A 564 -4.87 -18.90 29.36
CA GLU A 564 -3.74 -18.19 29.99
C GLU A 564 -4.26 -16.90 30.65
N LEU A 565 -4.24 -16.86 31.98
CA LEU A 565 -4.71 -15.71 32.76
C LEU A 565 -3.74 -14.51 32.70
N PHE A 566 -2.53 -14.70 32.16
CA PHE A 566 -1.48 -13.69 31.99
C PHE A 566 -0.52 -14.12 30.87
N ASP A 567 -0.15 -13.18 29.98
CA ASP A 567 0.90 -13.28 28.94
C ASP A 567 2.32 -13.41 29.57
N LEU A 568 2.55 -14.42 30.40
CA LEU A 568 3.83 -14.67 31.03
C LEU A 568 4.25 -16.12 30.78
N PRO A 569 5.40 -16.36 30.12
CA PRO A 569 5.91 -17.72 29.90
C PRO A 569 5.95 -18.51 31.23
N GLU A 570 5.58 -19.80 31.21
CA GLU A 570 5.48 -20.64 32.42
C GLU A 570 6.72 -20.56 33.35
N LYS A 571 7.93 -20.41 32.77
CA LYS A 571 9.17 -20.22 33.52
C LYS A 571 9.17 -18.93 34.35
N GLN A 572 8.61 -17.84 33.84
CA GLN A 572 8.52 -16.56 34.55
C GLN A 572 7.45 -16.62 35.65
N ILE A 573 6.34 -17.33 35.43
CA ILE A 573 5.35 -17.60 36.49
C ILE A 573 6.00 -18.40 37.62
N GLY A 574 6.79 -19.43 37.29
CA GLY A 574 7.57 -20.17 38.28
C GLY A 574 8.53 -19.29 39.08
N ILE A 575 9.24 -18.37 38.42
CA ILE A 575 10.13 -17.42 39.08
C ILE A 575 9.36 -16.44 39.98
N ILE A 576 8.22 -15.91 39.53
CA ILE A 576 7.37 -14.99 40.30
C ILE A 576 6.80 -15.70 41.53
N VAL A 577 6.31 -16.94 41.37
CA VAL A 577 5.80 -17.74 42.49
C VAL A 577 6.91 -18.01 43.51
N VAL A 578 8.12 -18.35 43.06
CA VAL A 578 9.28 -18.53 43.95
C VAL A 578 9.64 -17.22 44.68
N ILE A 579 9.63 -16.08 43.97
CA ILE A 579 9.90 -14.76 44.59
C ILE A 579 8.83 -14.42 45.62
N VAL A 580 7.55 -14.61 45.32
CA VAL A 580 6.45 -14.33 46.25
C VAL A 580 6.51 -15.25 47.48
N VAL A 581 6.84 -16.52 47.31
CA VAL A 581 7.03 -17.46 48.42
C VAL A 581 8.23 -17.05 49.28
N ILE A 582 9.36 -16.66 48.67
CA ILE A 582 10.54 -16.19 49.41
C ILE A 582 10.23 -14.90 50.17
N VAL A 583 9.59 -13.91 49.54
CA VAL A 583 9.19 -12.65 50.19
C VAL A 583 8.20 -12.90 51.32
N GLY A 584 7.24 -13.81 51.13
CA GLY A 584 6.30 -14.23 52.18
C GLY A 584 6.99 -14.89 53.37
N LEU A 585 7.94 -15.80 53.12
CA LEU A 585 8.72 -16.47 54.17
C LEU A 585 9.64 -15.50 54.94
N VAL A 586 10.29 -14.56 54.23
CA VAL A 586 11.12 -13.51 54.84
C VAL A 586 10.26 -12.55 55.65
N GLY A 587 9.09 -12.14 55.14
CA GLY A 587 8.13 -11.31 55.85
C GLY A 587 7.61 -11.98 57.14
N LEU A 588 7.33 -13.29 57.10
CA LEU A 588 6.96 -14.09 58.27
C LEU A 588 8.08 -14.21 59.31
N GLN A 589 9.35 -14.31 58.87
CA GLN A 589 10.50 -14.30 59.78
C GLN A 589 10.73 -12.94 60.44
N ILE A 590 10.55 -11.84 59.70
CA ILE A 590 10.66 -10.47 60.24
C ILE A 590 9.51 -10.18 61.20
N SER A 591 8.29 -10.62 60.88
CA SER A 591 7.12 -10.55 61.77
C SER A 591 7.34 -11.31 63.09
N LYS A 592 7.93 -12.51 63.05
CA LYS A 592 8.27 -13.28 64.26
C LYS A 592 9.36 -12.61 65.11
N LYS A 593 10.37 -11.97 64.49
CA LYS A 593 11.40 -11.20 65.21
C LYS A 593 10.86 -9.91 65.84
N SER A 594 9.88 -9.26 65.21
CA SER A 594 9.23 -8.07 65.76
C SER A 594 8.38 -8.39 67.00
N LYS A 595 7.73 -9.56 67.06
CA LYS A 595 6.96 -10.00 68.24
C LYS A 595 7.81 -10.47 69.43
N SER A 596 9.11 -10.71 69.26
CA SER A 596 10.03 -11.09 70.35
C SER A 596 10.77 -9.91 71.01
N ILE A 597 10.46 -8.66 70.63
CA ILE A 597 11.09 -7.44 71.19
C ILE A 597 10.09 -6.62 72.06
N GLN A 598 8.88 -7.14 72.31
CA GLN A 598 7.95 -6.61 73.31
C GLN A 598 7.52 -7.71 74.29
N ILE A 599 8.43 -8.11 75.19
CA ILE A 599 8.14 -8.54 76.57
C ILE A 599 9.30 -8.08 77.45
#